data_AF-A0A3G6YJB3-F1
#
_entry.id   AF-A0A3G6YJB3-F1
#
_cell.length_a   1.000
_cell.length_b   1.000
_cell.length_c   1.000
_cell.angle_alpha   90.00
_cell.angle_beta   90.00
_cell.angle_gamma   90.00
#
_symmetry.space_group_name_H-M   'P 1'
#
loop_
_entity.id
_entity.type
_entity.pdbx_description
1 polymer ?
#
loop_
_entity_poly.entity_id
_entity_poly.type
_entity_poly.pdbx_seq_one_letter_code
_entity_poly.pdbx_strand_id
1 'polypeptide(L)'
;MKKLIFCTIALTLSGCQSTYVQSQSNAKESVNKFDGKKTLTTKMLPAWTKASWMNGGVGFSGFASIDKPEYMVVEVTFINSISNMEKLFLNIDGQTIEYFAMSKPTDISFGQATRIGMSKRGFLVPVADIKKFKNSQSVKFRVTTLSDGSREGELVRDGKLSQGATSLINIANKL
;
A
#
# COMPACT_ATOMS: atom_id res chain seq x y z
N MET A 1 -35.88 -25.65 27.04
CA MET A 1 -34.42 -25.63 26.80
C MET A 1 -34.16 -25.30 25.32
N LYS A 2 -34.27 -24.03 24.91
CA LYS A 2 -34.09 -23.61 23.49
C LYS A 2 -33.37 -22.24 23.33
N LYS A 3 -32.70 -21.75 24.38
CA LYS A 3 -32.13 -20.39 24.41
C LYS A 3 -30.59 -20.33 24.27
N LEU A 4 -29.92 -21.46 24.05
CA LEU A 4 -28.45 -21.53 24.04
C LEU A 4 -27.81 -21.65 22.64
N ILE A 5 -28.60 -21.75 21.57
CA ILE A 5 -28.07 -21.94 20.20
C ILE A 5 -27.77 -20.60 19.48
N PHE A 6 -28.31 -19.48 19.96
CA PHE A 6 -28.16 -18.19 19.27
C PHE A 6 -26.83 -17.46 19.51
N CYS A 7 -26.04 -17.84 20.52
CA CYS A 7 -24.74 -17.21 20.78
C CYS A 7 -23.60 -17.76 19.91
N THR A 8 -23.73 -18.97 19.36
CA THR A 8 -22.63 -19.63 18.62
C THR A 8 -22.55 -19.21 17.16
N ILE A 9 -23.63 -18.69 16.57
CA ILE A 9 -23.68 -18.25 15.16
C ILE A 9 -23.12 -16.83 14.98
N ALA A 10 -23.14 -16.00 16.04
CA ALA A 10 -22.57 -14.65 15.98
C ALA A 10 -21.03 -14.65 15.98
N LEU A 11 -20.38 -15.70 16.48
CA LEU A 11 -18.92 -15.80 16.55
C LEU A 11 -18.27 -16.29 15.24
N THR A 12 -19.03 -16.90 14.32
CA THR A 12 -18.48 -17.43 13.06
C THR A 12 -18.45 -16.39 11.94
N LEU A 13 -19.24 -15.32 12.02
CA LEU A 13 -19.27 -14.26 11.00
C LEU A 13 -18.10 -13.26 11.12
N SER A 14 -17.56 -13.08 12.32
CA SER A 14 -16.42 -12.18 12.57
C SER A 14 -15.10 -12.73 12.01
N GLY A 15 -14.98 -14.06 11.86
CA GLY A 15 -13.76 -14.71 11.39
C GLY A 15 -13.50 -14.53 9.88
N CYS A 16 -14.56 -14.52 9.06
CA CYS A 16 -14.42 -14.48 7.60
C CYS A 16 -13.86 -13.16 7.05
N GLN A 17 -14.13 -12.03 7.69
CA GLN A 17 -13.60 -10.73 7.23
C GLN A 17 -12.09 -10.62 7.40
N SER A 18 -11.54 -11.17 8.49
CA SER A 18 -10.09 -11.14 8.76
C SER A 18 -9.29 -11.92 7.70
N THR A 19 -9.76 -13.11 7.34
CA THR A 19 -9.11 -13.98 6.35
C THR A 19 -9.16 -13.38 4.94
N TYR A 20 -10.26 -12.73 4.56
CA TYR A 20 -10.39 -12.12 3.24
C TYR A 20 -9.44 -10.94 3.05
N VAL A 21 -9.35 -10.03 4.02
CA VAL A 21 -8.44 -8.88 3.96
C VAL A 21 -6.98 -9.35 3.95
N GLN A 22 -6.65 -10.37 4.76
CA GLN A 22 -5.31 -10.95 4.79
C GLN A 22 -4.94 -11.58 3.43
N SER A 23 -5.88 -12.27 2.78
CA SER A 23 -5.66 -12.89 1.45
C SER A 23 -5.34 -11.88 0.34
N GLN A 24 -5.94 -10.67 0.39
CA GLN A 24 -5.74 -9.62 -0.63
C GLN A 24 -4.41 -8.88 -0.47
N SER A 25 -3.84 -8.89 0.73
CA SER A 25 -2.57 -8.24 1.05
C SER A 25 -1.34 -9.09 0.73
N ASN A 26 -1.51 -10.37 0.41
CA ASN A 26 -0.40 -11.30 0.21
C ASN A 26 0.42 -10.94 -1.03
N ALA A 27 1.74 -10.98 -0.87
CA ALA A 27 2.69 -10.82 -1.97
C ALA A 27 2.63 -12.03 -2.91
N LYS A 28 2.26 -11.77 -4.17
CA LYS A 28 2.25 -12.75 -5.25
C LYS A 28 3.64 -12.84 -5.88
N GLU A 29 4.19 -14.05 -5.91
CA GLU A 29 5.42 -14.36 -6.64
C GLU A 29 5.09 -14.64 -8.10
N SER A 30 5.92 -14.14 -9.01
CA SER A 30 5.87 -14.50 -10.41
C SER A 30 7.29 -14.67 -10.97
N VAL A 31 7.43 -15.61 -11.90
CA VAL A 31 8.70 -15.90 -12.58
C VAL A 31 8.63 -15.29 -13.98
N ASN A 32 9.58 -14.43 -14.31
CA ASN A 32 9.72 -13.89 -15.64
C ASN A 32 10.16 -15.00 -16.61
N LYS A 33 9.40 -15.23 -17.67
CA LYS A 33 9.70 -16.28 -18.66
C LYS A 33 10.91 -15.94 -19.54
N PHE A 34 11.34 -14.68 -19.59
CA PHE A 34 12.48 -14.26 -20.40
C PHE A 34 13.82 -14.57 -19.72
N ASP A 35 13.99 -14.15 -18.47
CA ASP A 35 15.26 -14.25 -17.73
C ASP A 35 15.19 -15.11 -16.47
N GLY A 36 14.06 -15.79 -16.22
CA GLY A 36 13.86 -16.67 -15.07
C GLY A 36 13.75 -15.94 -13.73
N LYS A 37 13.80 -14.61 -13.71
CA LYS A 37 13.86 -13.84 -12.46
C LYS A 37 12.55 -13.87 -11.71
N LYS A 38 12.66 -13.97 -10.39
CA LYS A 38 11.51 -13.95 -9.49
C LYS A 38 11.19 -12.52 -9.08
N THR A 39 9.91 -12.18 -9.15
CA THR A 39 9.38 -10.89 -8.74
C THR A 39 8.24 -11.08 -7.76
N LEU A 40 8.10 -10.13 -6.84
CA LEU A 40 7.03 -10.03 -5.88
C LEU A 40 6.18 -8.81 -6.21
N THR A 41 4.86 -8.99 -6.17
CA THR A 41 3.89 -7.90 -6.35
C THR A 41 2.78 -8.00 -5.32
N THR A 42 2.23 -6.86 -4.92
CA THR A 42 0.99 -6.83 -4.14
C THR A 42 -0.07 -6.02 -4.83
N LYS A 43 -1.33 -6.23 -4.42
CA LYS A 43 -2.43 -5.40 -4.87
C LYS A 43 -2.37 -4.04 -4.19
N MET A 44 -2.88 -3.05 -4.89
CA MET A 44 -3.11 -1.72 -4.33
C MET A 44 -4.14 -1.83 -3.21
N LEU A 45 -3.74 -1.39 -2.01
CA LEU A 45 -4.60 -1.38 -0.83
C LEU A 45 -4.62 0.00 -0.17
N PRO A 46 -5.73 0.38 0.47
CA PRO A 46 -5.93 1.73 0.98
C PRO A 46 -5.01 2.04 2.18
N ALA A 47 -4.45 3.24 2.19
CA ALA A 47 -3.93 3.87 3.39
C ALA A 47 -5.03 4.69 4.10
N TRP A 48 -4.75 5.16 5.31
CA TRP A 48 -5.68 6.05 6.01
C TRP A 48 -5.48 7.48 5.55
N THR A 49 -6.53 8.08 5.01
CA THR A 49 -6.57 9.47 4.55
C THR A 49 -7.72 10.21 5.21
N LYS A 50 -7.66 11.55 5.26
CA LYS A 50 -8.80 12.38 5.68
C LYS A 50 -9.95 12.30 4.67
N ALA A 51 -9.63 12.21 3.38
CA ALA A 51 -10.61 12.00 2.31
C ALA A 51 -11.12 10.55 2.32
N SER A 52 -12.38 10.35 1.91
CA SER A 52 -12.90 9.01 1.65
C SER A 52 -12.19 8.39 0.45
N TRP A 53 -12.20 7.05 0.36
CA TRP A 53 -11.52 6.31 -0.70
C TRP A 53 -11.87 6.83 -2.11
N MET A 54 -13.15 7.11 -2.36
CA MET A 54 -13.65 7.55 -3.67
C MET A 54 -13.42 9.04 -3.95
N ASN A 55 -13.24 9.87 -2.93
CA ASN A 55 -13.14 11.33 -3.08
C ASN A 55 -11.70 11.86 -2.99
N GLY A 56 -10.72 10.98 -2.82
CA GLY A 56 -9.32 11.38 -2.69
C GLY A 56 -8.44 10.35 -1.99
N GLY A 57 -8.82 9.07 -2.04
CA GLY A 57 -8.06 8.00 -1.41
C GLY A 57 -6.63 7.90 -1.97
N VAL A 58 -5.75 7.37 -1.14
CA VAL A 58 -4.39 7.01 -1.53
C VAL A 58 -4.18 5.53 -1.27
N GLY A 59 -3.78 4.81 -2.32
CA GLY A 59 -3.49 3.38 -2.29
C GLY A 59 -2.00 3.11 -2.40
N PHE A 60 -1.56 2.01 -1.79
CA PHE A 60 -0.19 1.53 -1.86
C PHE A 60 -0.15 0.08 -2.34
N SER A 61 0.73 -0.19 -3.31
CA SER A 61 1.18 -1.52 -3.69
C SER A 61 2.70 -1.55 -3.70
N GLY A 62 3.28 -2.74 -3.71
CA GLY A 62 4.71 -2.89 -3.89
C GLY A 62 5.05 -3.80 -5.06
N PHE A 63 6.25 -3.60 -5.57
CA PHE A 63 6.90 -4.45 -6.56
C PHE A 63 8.36 -4.62 -6.17
N ALA A 64 8.89 -5.84 -6.22
CA ALA A 64 10.30 -6.09 -5.98
C ALA A 64 10.81 -7.26 -6.81
N SER A 65 12.10 -7.26 -7.10
CA SER A 65 12.81 -8.45 -7.58
C SER A 65 13.44 -9.15 -6.37
N ILE A 66 13.31 -10.47 -6.30
CA ILE A 66 13.94 -11.25 -5.21
C ILE A 66 15.47 -11.16 -5.28
N ASP A 67 16.02 -10.92 -6.47
CA ASP A 67 17.46 -10.82 -6.70
C ASP A 67 18.08 -9.50 -6.22
N LYS A 68 17.26 -8.53 -5.79
CA LYS A 68 17.69 -7.25 -5.23
C LYS A 68 16.92 -6.95 -3.93
N PRO A 69 17.19 -7.70 -2.86
CA PRO A 69 16.40 -7.65 -1.63
C PRO A 69 16.57 -6.36 -0.83
N GLU A 70 17.53 -5.49 -1.19
CA GLU A 70 17.79 -4.25 -0.46
C GLU A 70 16.74 -3.16 -0.76
N TYR A 71 16.10 -3.22 -1.94
CA TYR A 71 15.18 -2.19 -2.40
C TYR A 71 13.88 -2.79 -2.94
N MET A 72 12.78 -2.04 -2.77
CA MET A 72 11.52 -2.31 -3.42
C MET A 72 10.96 -1.04 -4.06
N VAL A 73 10.12 -1.22 -5.07
CA VAL A 73 9.31 -0.13 -5.62
C VAL A 73 8.02 -0.07 -4.81
N VAL A 74 7.82 1.06 -4.14
CA VAL A 74 6.54 1.42 -3.53
C VAL A 74 5.73 2.17 -4.59
N GLU A 75 4.66 1.56 -5.07
CA GLU A 75 3.72 2.20 -5.98
C GLU A 75 2.65 2.93 -5.16
N VAL A 76 2.53 4.23 -5.37
CA VAL A 76 1.48 5.07 -4.80
C VAL A 76 0.46 5.36 -5.88
N THR A 77 -0.82 5.17 -5.55
CA THR A 77 -1.94 5.50 -6.43
C THR A 77 -2.83 6.56 -5.79
N PHE A 78 -3.12 7.63 -6.51
CA PHE A 78 -4.17 8.57 -6.15
C PHE A 78 -5.47 8.17 -6.83
N ILE A 79 -6.51 7.99 -6.02
CA ILE A 79 -7.86 7.74 -6.51
C ILE A 79 -8.54 9.08 -6.76
N ASN A 80 -9.29 9.16 -7.86
CA ASN A 80 -10.04 10.33 -8.28
C ASN A 80 -9.14 11.57 -8.49
N SER A 81 -8.01 11.36 -9.17
CA SER A 81 -7.07 12.42 -9.53
C SER A 81 -6.09 11.94 -10.60
N ILE A 82 -5.87 12.82 -11.58
CA ILE A 82 -4.87 12.65 -12.62
C ILE A 82 -3.79 13.70 -12.34
N SER A 83 -2.79 13.32 -11.56
CA SER A 83 -1.76 14.24 -11.11
C SER A 83 -0.37 13.64 -11.32
N ASN A 84 0.60 14.48 -11.64
CA ASN A 84 1.99 14.04 -11.76
C ASN A 84 2.64 14.00 -10.38
N MET A 85 2.78 12.80 -9.81
CA MET A 85 3.45 12.63 -8.52
C MET A 85 4.97 12.77 -8.68
N GLU A 86 5.58 13.51 -7.77
CA GLU A 86 6.98 13.91 -7.83
C GLU A 86 7.82 13.23 -6.74
N LYS A 87 7.41 13.38 -5.48
CA LYS A 87 8.15 12.89 -4.31
C LYS A 87 7.24 12.16 -3.34
N LEU A 88 7.79 11.14 -2.70
CA LEU A 88 7.19 10.46 -1.55
C LEU A 88 8.02 10.80 -0.32
N PHE A 89 7.36 11.35 0.69
CA PHE A 89 7.92 11.54 2.02
C PHE A 89 7.28 10.53 2.96
N LEU A 90 8.10 9.85 3.75
CA LEU A 90 7.66 9.04 4.88
C LEU A 90 8.21 9.65 6.16
N ASN A 91 7.32 9.93 7.12
CA ASN A 91 7.70 10.26 8.48
C ASN A 91 7.48 9.02 9.35
N ILE A 92 8.57 8.37 9.75
CA ILE A 92 8.57 7.16 10.58
C ILE A 92 8.97 7.56 11.99
N ASP A 93 8.02 7.55 12.91
CA ASP A 93 8.20 7.93 14.32
C ASP A 93 8.93 9.29 14.50
N GLY A 94 8.57 10.27 13.67
CA GLY A 94 9.14 11.62 13.70
C GLY A 94 10.31 11.85 12.74
N GLN A 95 10.94 10.80 12.21
CA GLN A 95 12.02 10.94 11.22
C GLN A 95 11.47 10.98 9.80
N THR A 96 11.66 12.10 9.10
CA THR A 96 11.23 12.27 7.71
C THR A 96 12.31 11.84 6.74
N ILE A 97 11.95 10.96 5.82
CA ILE A 97 12.80 10.48 4.71
C ILE A 97 12.11 10.83 3.40
N GLU A 98 12.89 11.31 2.43
CA GLU A 98 12.45 11.67 1.09
C GLU A 98 12.86 10.59 0.08
N TYR A 99 11.93 10.21 -0.79
CA TYR A 99 12.16 9.28 -1.89
C TYR A 99 11.76 9.91 -3.21
N PHE A 100 12.63 9.73 -4.21
CA PHE A 100 12.40 10.21 -5.56
C PHE A 100 11.59 9.20 -6.37
N ALA A 101 10.71 9.73 -7.22
CA ALA A 101 10.01 8.91 -8.18
C ALA A 101 10.99 8.22 -9.14
N MET A 102 10.70 6.98 -9.52
CA MET A 102 11.42 6.33 -10.61
C MET A 102 11.30 7.15 -11.89
N SER A 103 12.31 7.05 -12.76
CA SER A 103 12.40 7.77 -14.05
C SER A 103 11.28 7.42 -15.06
N LYS A 104 10.40 6.48 -14.73
CA LYS A 104 9.20 6.17 -15.53
C LYS A 104 8.12 7.25 -15.31
N PRO A 105 7.45 7.74 -16.37
CA PRO A 105 6.31 8.64 -16.25
C PRO A 105 5.21 8.07 -15.34
N THR A 106 4.39 8.96 -14.77
CA THR A 106 3.21 8.58 -13.98
C THR A 106 2.24 7.83 -14.88
N ASP A 107 1.82 6.65 -14.43
CA ASP A 107 0.82 5.86 -15.14
C ASP A 107 -0.57 6.42 -14.83
N ILE A 108 -1.34 6.74 -15.87
CA ILE A 108 -2.69 7.29 -15.76
C ILE A 108 -3.66 6.24 -16.27
N SER A 109 -4.58 5.82 -15.40
CA SER A 109 -5.57 4.80 -15.72
C SER A 109 -6.96 5.21 -15.23
N PHE A 110 -7.99 4.52 -15.73
CA PHE A 110 -9.36 4.73 -15.31
C PHE A 110 -9.93 3.42 -14.77
N GLY A 111 -10.59 3.47 -13.61
CA GLY A 111 -11.23 2.29 -13.02
C GLY A 111 -12.30 1.73 -13.95
N GLN A 112 -12.24 0.42 -14.28
CA GLN A 112 -13.09 -0.19 -15.31
C GLN A 112 -14.61 -0.05 -15.05
N ALA A 113 -15.03 0.02 -13.79
CA ALA A 113 -16.45 0.14 -13.42
C ALA A 113 -16.92 1.57 -13.15
N THR A 114 -16.03 2.48 -12.75
CA THR A 114 -16.39 3.79 -12.20
C THR A 114 -15.89 4.98 -13.03
N ARG A 115 -15.03 4.74 -14.04
CA ARG A 115 -14.32 5.78 -14.82
C ARG A 115 -13.58 6.81 -13.95
N ILE A 116 -13.27 6.45 -12.71
CA ILE A 116 -12.53 7.31 -11.81
C ILE A 116 -11.08 7.38 -12.28
N GLY A 117 -10.60 8.59 -12.53
CA GLY A 117 -9.21 8.84 -12.89
C GLY A 117 -8.28 8.44 -11.75
N MET A 118 -7.29 7.63 -12.07
CA MET A 118 -6.26 7.18 -11.15
C MET A 118 -4.90 7.53 -11.73
N SER A 119 -4.03 8.12 -10.90
CA SER A 119 -2.62 8.31 -11.22
C SER A 119 -1.80 7.40 -10.34
N LYS A 120 -0.76 6.77 -10.89
CA LYS A 120 0.12 5.84 -10.17
C LYS A 120 1.58 6.15 -10.46
N ARG A 121 2.41 6.18 -9.42
CA ARG A 121 3.86 6.40 -9.53
C ARG A 121 4.62 5.46 -8.60
N GLY A 122 5.72 4.90 -9.10
CA GLY A 122 6.65 4.09 -8.32
C GLY A 122 7.78 4.93 -7.71
N PHE A 123 8.09 4.68 -6.45
CA PHE A 123 9.19 5.26 -5.69
C PHE A 123 10.13 4.15 -5.23
N LEU A 124 11.45 4.33 -5.40
CA LEU A 124 12.43 3.34 -4.94
C LEU A 124 12.68 3.55 -3.45
N VAL A 125 12.36 2.54 -2.65
CA VAL A 125 12.44 2.61 -1.18
C VAL A 125 13.29 1.45 -0.65
N PRO A 126 14.24 1.70 0.28
CA PRO A 126 14.96 0.64 0.97
C PRO A 126 14.00 -0.27 1.73
N VAL A 127 14.17 -1.59 1.58
CA VAL A 127 13.34 -2.58 2.30
C VAL A 127 13.48 -2.41 3.82
N ALA A 128 14.66 -1.97 4.29
CA ALA A 128 14.90 -1.67 5.69
C ALA A 128 13.94 -0.62 6.26
N ASP A 129 13.56 0.40 5.47
CA ASP A 129 12.65 1.44 5.92
C ASP A 129 11.20 0.92 6.03
N ILE A 130 10.78 0.04 5.11
CA ILE A 130 9.47 -0.62 5.19
C ILE A 130 9.41 -1.60 6.37
N LYS A 131 10.50 -2.31 6.68
CA LYS A 131 10.56 -3.22 7.83
C LYS A 131 10.34 -2.50 9.17
N LYS A 132 10.68 -1.20 9.27
CA LYS A 132 10.41 -0.39 10.49
C LYS A 132 8.93 -0.28 10.82
N PHE A 133 8.04 -0.29 9.82
CA PHE A 133 6.60 -0.06 10.00
C PHE A 133 5.96 -1.01 11.02
N LYS A 134 6.46 -2.24 11.13
CA LYS A 134 5.92 -3.25 12.06
C LYS A 134 6.00 -2.83 13.52
N ASN A 135 7.02 -2.07 13.87
CA ASN A 135 7.33 -1.70 15.25
C ASN A 135 7.10 -0.20 15.52
N SER A 136 6.75 0.56 14.48
CA SER A 136 6.49 1.99 14.58
C SER A 136 5.14 2.28 15.24
N GLN A 137 5.08 3.39 15.98
CA GLN A 137 3.83 3.92 16.51
C GLN A 137 3.12 4.78 15.47
N SER A 138 3.87 5.51 14.64
CA SER A 138 3.33 6.36 13.60
C SER A 138 4.18 6.31 12.34
N VAL A 139 3.51 6.10 11.19
CA VAL A 139 4.11 6.25 9.87
C VAL A 139 3.16 7.12 9.05
N LYS A 140 3.55 8.36 8.83
CA LYS A 140 2.81 9.32 8.01
C LYS A 140 3.43 9.36 6.62
N PHE A 141 2.60 9.59 5.61
CA PHE A 141 3.08 9.84 4.26
C PHE A 141 2.63 11.22 3.78
N ARG A 142 3.46 11.82 2.93
CA ARG A 142 3.10 12.95 2.08
C ARG A 142 3.60 12.66 0.68
N VAL A 143 2.72 12.81 -0.31
CA VAL A 143 3.08 12.61 -1.72
C VAL A 143 2.84 13.94 -2.41
N THR A 144 3.90 14.55 -2.92
CA THR A 144 3.81 15.82 -3.65
C THR A 144 3.54 15.57 -5.12
N THR A 145 2.88 16.53 -5.73
CA THR A 145 2.61 16.57 -7.16
C THR A 145 3.18 17.84 -7.76
N LEU A 146 3.45 17.81 -9.06
CA LEU A 146 3.94 18.99 -9.79
C LEU A 146 2.89 20.11 -9.91
N SER A 147 1.60 19.79 -9.81
CA SER A 147 0.51 20.72 -10.16
C SER A 147 -0.50 20.99 -9.04
N ASP A 148 -0.81 20.01 -8.19
CA ASP A 148 -2.02 20.03 -7.35
C ASP A 148 -1.69 20.04 -5.86
N GLY A 149 -0.43 20.36 -5.49
CA GLY A 149 0.04 20.33 -4.12
C GLY A 149 0.41 18.92 -3.66
N SER A 150 -0.14 18.46 -2.54
CA SER A 150 0.21 17.17 -1.95
C SER A 150 -1.00 16.44 -1.35
N ARG A 151 -0.94 15.09 -1.33
CA ARG A 151 -1.84 14.27 -0.50
C ARG A 151 -1.09 13.69 0.68
N GLU A 152 -1.78 13.61 1.80
CA GLU A 152 -1.22 13.16 3.08
C GLU A 152 -2.12 12.11 3.74
N GLY A 153 -1.50 11.31 4.59
CA GLY A 153 -2.22 10.34 5.39
C GLY A 153 -1.27 9.50 6.24
N GLU A 154 -1.77 8.35 6.67
CA GLU A 154 -1.09 7.45 7.59
C GLU A 154 -1.09 6.02 7.07
N LEU A 155 0.08 5.40 7.12
CA LEU A 155 0.28 3.98 6.91
C LEU A 155 0.20 3.22 8.23
N VAL A 156 0.68 3.85 9.32
CA VAL A 156 0.61 3.34 10.70
C VAL A 156 0.13 4.46 11.62
N ARG A 157 -0.81 4.14 12.52
CA ARG A 157 -1.44 5.05 13.49
C ARG A 157 -1.64 4.29 14.80
N ASP A 158 -1.07 4.79 15.88
CA ASP A 158 -1.11 4.18 17.21
C ASP A 158 -0.70 2.69 17.19
N GLY A 159 0.37 2.39 16.43
CA GLY A 159 0.88 1.03 16.23
C GLY A 159 0.02 0.12 15.35
N LYS A 160 -1.14 0.58 14.86
CA LYS A 160 -2.02 -0.20 13.97
C LYS A 160 -1.61 0.01 12.52
N LEU A 161 -1.60 -1.06 11.75
CA LEU A 161 -1.26 -1.05 10.32
C LEU A 161 -2.50 -0.81 9.47
N SER A 162 -2.41 0.13 8.52
CA SER A 162 -3.37 0.23 7.41
C SER A 162 -3.21 -0.95 6.44
N GLN A 163 -4.20 -1.17 5.57
CA GLN A 163 -4.09 -2.24 4.56
C GLN A 163 -2.95 -1.98 3.56
N GLY A 164 -2.72 -0.71 3.21
CA GLY A 164 -1.57 -0.29 2.41
C GLY A 164 -0.24 -0.64 3.09
N ALA A 165 -0.10 -0.40 4.41
CA ALA A 165 1.10 -0.76 5.15
C ALA A 165 1.33 -2.28 5.17
N THR A 166 0.27 -3.05 5.44
CA THR A 166 0.32 -4.52 5.41
C THR A 166 0.75 -5.05 4.05
N SER A 167 0.24 -4.45 2.96
CA SER A 167 0.66 -4.76 1.58
C SER A 167 2.18 -4.63 1.40
N LEU A 168 2.76 -3.51 1.82
CA LEU A 168 4.19 -3.25 1.67
C LEU A 168 5.03 -4.18 2.56
N ILE A 169 4.62 -4.37 3.81
CA ILE A 169 5.29 -5.27 4.77
C ILE A 169 5.34 -6.70 4.25
N ASN A 170 4.28 -7.17 3.58
CA ASN A 170 4.23 -8.53 3.06
C ASN A 170 5.24 -8.79 1.95
N ILE A 171 5.61 -7.78 1.15
CA ILE A 171 6.73 -7.88 0.22
C ILE A 171 8.04 -7.84 0.99
N ALA A 172 8.21 -6.84 1.85
CA ALA A 172 9.44 -6.66 2.61
C ALA A 172 9.83 -7.89 3.46
N ASN A 173 8.88 -8.70 3.91
CA ASN A 173 9.15 -9.93 4.66
C ASN A 173 9.64 -11.11 3.81
N LYS A 174 9.39 -11.07 2.50
CA LYS A 174 9.83 -12.09 1.55
C LYS A 174 11.17 -11.73 0.89
N LEU A 175 11.72 -10.56 1.24
CA LEU A 175 13.04 -10.06 0.85
C LEU A 175 13.97 -10.08 2.07
#